data_AF-A0A959N6C9-F1
#
_entry.id   AF-A0A959N6C9-F1
#
_cell.length_a   1.000
_cell.length_b   1.000
_cell.length_c   1.000
_cell.angle_alpha   90.00
_cell.angle_beta   90.00
_cell.angle_gamma   90.00
#
_symmetry.space_group_name_H-M   'P 1'
#
loop_
_entity.id
_entity.type
_entity.pdbx_description
1 polymer ?
#
loop_
_entity_poly.entity_id
_entity_poly.type
_entity_poly.pdbx_seq_one_letter_code
_entity_poly.pdbx_strand_id
1 'polypeptide(L)'
;MQSQLINEKFSIYQFKIIDFLKALHQFTIDGGNPDFQIIISDLRSNISEPFLFVVVGEVKSGKSSFINALLKEDVCKVDAAPCTDVVQKLEYSEIKSENQLSEFYKRIGVPAEILKSIAIVDTPGTNTIIKHHQEIT
;
A
#
# COMPACT_ATOMS: atom_id res chain seq x y z
N MET A 1 21.96 -4.24 13.13
CA MET A 1 20.84 -3.49 13.75
C MET A 1 19.81 -3.28 12.65
N GLN A 2 18.72 -4.03 12.61
CA GLN A 2 17.63 -3.74 11.67
C GLN A 2 16.93 -2.48 12.18
N SER A 3 17.16 -1.34 11.53
CA SER A 3 16.38 -0.13 11.76
C SER A 3 14.94 -0.43 11.34
N GLN A 4 14.03 -0.54 12.30
CA GLN A 4 12.61 -0.63 11.99
C GLN A 4 12.17 0.70 11.36
N LEU A 5 11.48 0.62 10.22
CA LEU A 5 10.99 1.80 9.50
C LEU A 5 9.91 2.53 10.31
N ILE A 6 9.14 1.77 11.09
CA ILE A 6 8.08 2.25 11.97
C ILE A 6 8.58 2.20 13.42
N ASN A 7 8.23 3.23 14.19
CA ASN A 7 8.61 3.36 15.58
C ASN A 7 7.99 2.25 16.45
N GLU A 8 8.78 1.62 17.33
CA GLU A 8 8.29 0.56 18.23
C GLU A 8 7.09 1.00 19.11
N LYS A 9 7.07 2.27 19.55
CA LYS A 9 5.94 2.81 20.31
C LYS A 9 4.66 2.81 19.49
N PHE A 10 4.75 3.09 18.18
CA PHE A 10 3.57 3.04 17.29
C PHE A 10 2.97 1.64 17.30
N SER A 11 3.79 0.60 17.12
CA SER A 11 3.32 -0.80 17.16
C SER A 11 2.65 -1.15 18.49
N ILE A 12 3.18 -0.66 19.61
CA ILE A 12 2.58 -0.85 20.95
C ILE A 12 1.20 -0.17 21.03
N TYR A 13 1.09 1.08 20.58
CA TYR A 13 -0.20 1.79 20.62
C TYR A 13 -1.21 1.19 19.64
N GLN A 14 -0.78 0.82 18.44
CA GLN A 14 -1.62 0.15 17.43
C GLN A 14 -2.21 -1.15 18.00
N PHE A 15 -1.38 -1.97 18.65
CA PHE A 15 -1.83 -3.20 19.31
C PHE A 15 -2.88 -2.91 20.40
N LYS A 16 -2.64 -1.92 21.27
CA LYS A 16 -3.59 -1.53 22.31
C LYS A 16 -4.93 -1.04 21.75
N ILE A 17 -4.90 -0.26 20.67
CA ILE A 17 -6.13 0.23 20.02
C ILE A 17 -6.88 -0.94 19.36
N ILE A 18 -6.17 -1.84 18.68
CA ILE A 18 -6.78 -3.04 18.09
C ILE A 18 -7.49 -3.87 19.16
N ASP A 19 -6.85 -4.11 20.30
CA ASP A 19 -7.46 -4.87 21.40
C ASP A 19 -8.66 -4.14 22.03
N PHE A 20 -8.58 -2.82 22.18
CA PHE A 20 -9.72 -2.01 22.60
C PHE A 20 -10.89 -2.10 21.60
N LEU A 21 -10.62 -1.98 20.31
CA LEU A 21 -11.64 -2.09 19.26
C LEU A 21 -12.25 -3.49 19.20
N LYS A 22 -11.49 -4.56 19.49
CA LYS A 22 -12.04 -5.91 19.65
C LYS A 22 -13.05 -5.99 20.79
N ALA A 23 -12.70 -5.45 21.96
CA ALA A 23 -13.59 -5.42 23.12
C ALA A 23 -14.86 -4.60 22.82
N LEU A 24 -14.70 -3.45 22.17
CA LEU A 24 -15.83 -2.60 21.76
C LEU A 24 -16.73 -3.30 20.74
N HIS A 25 -16.15 -4.02 19.77
CA HIS A 25 -16.92 -4.80 18.80
C HIS A 25 -17.79 -5.86 19.50
N GLN A 26 -17.23 -6.58 20.47
CA GLN A 26 -17.98 -7.56 21.25
C GLN A 26 -19.15 -6.91 22.00
N PHE A 27 -18.91 -5.75 22.62
CA PHE A 27 -19.97 -4.99 23.28
C PHE A 27 -21.09 -4.57 22.30
N THR A 28 -20.75 -4.17 21.06
CA THR A 28 -21.76 -3.81 20.04
C THR A 28 -22.56 -5.00 19.53
N ILE A 29 -21.98 -6.21 19.57
CA ILE A 29 -22.69 -7.46 19.27
C ILE A 29 -23.71 -7.73 20.37
N ASP A 30 -23.28 -7.66 21.64
CA ASP A 30 -24.15 -7.92 22.79
C ASP A 30 -25.28 -6.88 22.93
N GLY A 31 -25.00 -5.62 22.53
CA GLY A 31 -25.97 -4.51 22.55
C GLY A 31 -26.95 -4.47 21.36
N GLY A 32 -26.75 -5.31 20.33
CA GLY A 32 -27.70 -5.48 19.23
C GLY A 32 -27.84 -4.31 18.25
N ASN A 33 -26.84 -3.43 18.14
CA ASN A 33 -26.86 -2.33 17.17
C ASN A 33 -25.99 -2.66 15.93
N PRO A 34 -26.60 -3.02 14.78
CA PRO A 34 -25.87 -3.45 13.60
C PRO A 34 -25.03 -2.34 12.96
N ASP A 35 -25.44 -1.08 13.05
CA ASP A 35 -24.70 0.05 12.47
C ASP A 35 -23.35 0.23 13.17
N PHE A 36 -23.33 0.09 14.50
CA PHE A 36 -22.08 0.15 15.26
C PHE A 36 -21.17 -1.03 14.98
N GLN A 37 -21.71 -2.23 14.72
CA GLN A 37 -20.89 -3.39 14.38
C GLN A 37 -20.12 -3.15 13.07
N ILE A 38 -20.78 -2.60 12.05
CA ILE A 38 -20.15 -2.26 10.76
C ILE A 38 -19.04 -1.23 10.97
N ILE A 39 -19.34 -0.12 11.65
CA ILE A 39 -18.35 0.96 11.89
C ILE A 39 -17.11 0.43 12.63
N ILE A 40 -17.30 -0.37 13.68
CA ILE A 40 -16.18 -0.91 14.45
C ILE A 40 -15.39 -1.95 13.63
N SER A 41 -16.07 -2.78 12.84
CA SER A 41 -15.41 -3.72 11.92
C SER A 41 -14.53 -2.99 10.90
N ASP A 42 -15.02 -1.89 10.33
CA ASP A 42 -14.27 -1.08 9.37
C ASP A 42 -13.05 -0.41 10.01
N LEU A 43 -13.23 0.18 11.20
CA LEU A 43 -12.10 0.78 11.95
C LEU A 43 -11.02 -0.26 12.28
N ARG A 44 -11.42 -1.48 12.62
CA ARG A 44 -10.48 -2.58 12.90
C ARG A 44 -9.72 -3.02 11.66
N SER A 45 -10.38 -3.06 10.50
CA SER A 45 -9.72 -3.40 9.24
C SER A 45 -8.71 -2.32 8.86
N ASN A 46 -9.11 -1.04 8.91
CA ASN A 46 -8.28 0.10 8.50
C ASN A 46 -7.05 0.29 9.37
N ILE A 47 -7.15 0.12 10.70
CA ILE A 47 -6.00 0.34 11.59
C ILE A 47 -4.89 -0.71 11.39
N SER A 48 -5.22 -1.86 10.81
CA SER A 48 -4.27 -2.94 10.55
C SER A 48 -3.58 -2.82 9.18
N GLU A 49 -4.00 -1.86 8.34
CA GLU A 49 -3.40 -1.68 7.03
C GLU A 49 -1.96 -1.14 7.13
N PRO A 50 -1.04 -1.62 6.27
CA PRO A 50 0.30 -1.06 6.16
C PRO A 50 0.26 0.42 5.75
N PHE A 51 1.26 1.20 6.19
CA PHE A 51 1.38 2.59 5.77
C PHE A 51 1.61 2.70 4.26
N LEU A 52 0.90 3.61 3.60
CA LEU A 52 1.08 3.82 2.18
C LEU A 52 2.31 4.70 1.92
N PHE A 53 3.30 4.16 1.21
CA PHE A 53 4.49 4.87 0.76
C PHE A 53 4.42 5.10 -0.75
N VAL A 54 4.07 6.31 -1.16
CA VAL A 54 3.88 6.66 -2.58
C VAL A 54 5.14 7.31 -3.13
N VAL A 55 5.69 6.75 -4.21
CA VAL A 55 6.84 7.31 -4.93
C VAL A 55 6.33 8.07 -6.15
N VAL A 56 6.62 9.37 -6.19
CA VAL A 56 6.20 10.29 -7.26
C VAL A 56 7.40 10.96 -7.91
N GLY A 57 7.25 11.36 -9.17
CA GLY A 57 8.31 12.00 -9.95
C GLY A 57 8.13 11.78 -11.45
N GLU A 58 8.91 12.49 -12.27
CA GLU A 58 8.79 12.43 -13.74
C GLU A 58 9.07 11.03 -14.33
N VAL A 59 8.66 10.81 -15.57
CA VAL A 59 8.97 9.57 -16.31
C VAL A 59 10.49 9.43 -16.42
N LYS A 60 11.03 8.23 -16.17
CA LYS A 60 12.49 7.94 -16.18
C LYS A 60 13.31 8.70 -15.11
N SER A 61 12.70 9.21 -14.04
CA SER A 61 13.43 9.82 -12.92
C SER A 61 14.09 8.82 -11.95
N GLY A 62 14.05 7.50 -12.26
CA GLY A 62 14.64 6.45 -11.42
C GLY A 62 13.74 5.92 -10.29
N LYS A 63 12.43 6.20 -10.29
CA LYS A 63 11.47 5.73 -9.26
C LYS A 63 11.51 4.21 -9.06
N SER A 64 11.35 3.46 -10.15
CA SER A 64 11.33 1.99 -10.10
C SER A 64 12.69 1.42 -9.66
N SER A 65 13.79 2.04 -10.06
CA SER A 65 15.14 1.68 -9.58
C SER A 65 15.32 1.95 -8.09
N PHE A 66 14.79 3.06 -7.57
CA PHE A 66 14.78 3.37 -6.15
C PHE A 66 13.97 2.35 -5.36
N ILE A 67 12.78 1.97 -5.85
CA ILE A 67 11.94 0.94 -5.22
C ILE A 67 12.67 -0.40 -5.18
N ASN A 68 13.29 -0.83 -6.29
CA ASN A 68 14.04 -2.09 -6.31
C ASN A 68 15.24 -2.06 -5.34
N ALA A 69 15.94 -0.94 -5.26
CA ALA A 69 17.03 -0.76 -4.29
C ALA A 69 16.53 -0.77 -2.83
N LEU A 70 15.38 -0.14 -2.56
CA LEU A 70 14.74 -0.13 -1.24
C LEU A 70 14.29 -1.54 -0.82
N LEU A 71 13.73 -2.30 -1.75
CA LEU A 71 13.29 -3.68 -1.53
C LEU A 71 14.44 -4.69 -1.54
N LYS A 72 15.61 -4.31 -2.08
CA LYS A 72 16.75 -5.20 -2.39
C LYS A 72 16.36 -6.36 -3.30
N GLU A 73 15.35 -6.16 -4.12
CA GLU A 73 14.73 -7.14 -5.01
C GLU A 73 14.40 -6.44 -6.33
N ASP A 74 14.54 -7.15 -7.45
CA ASP A 74 14.20 -6.61 -8.77
C ASP A 74 12.72 -6.91 -9.09
N VAL A 75 11.82 -6.07 -8.57
CA VAL A 75 10.37 -6.28 -8.66
C VAL A 75 9.73 -5.41 -9.74
N CYS A 76 10.09 -4.13 -9.79
CA CYS A 76 9.57 -3.20 -10.77
C CYS A 76 10.40 -3.31 -12.05
N LYS A 77 9.76 -3.55 -13.20
CA LYS A 77 10.46 -3.60 -14.49
C LYS A 77 11.10 -2.24 -14.79
N VAL A 78 12.42 -2.22 -14.93
CA VAL A 78 13.21 -1.03 -15.33
C VAL A 78 13.46 -1.08 -16.85
N ASP A 79 12.41 -1.20 -17.66
CA ASP A 79 12.58 -1.25 -19.12
C ASP A 79 12.57 0.15 -19.74
N ALA A 80 13.30 0.35 -20.85
CA ALA A 80 13.57 1.65 -21.46
C ALA A 80 12.39 2.22 -22.29
N ALA A 81 11.37 1.40 -22.54
CA ALA A 81 10.09 1.77 -23.15
C ALA A 81 9.22 2.57 -22.14
N PRO A 82 8.17 3.30 -22.56
CA PRO A 82 7.30 3.99 -21.63
C PRO A 82 6.55 2.94 -20.78
N CYS A 83 7.09 2.59 -19.62
CA CYS A 83 6.63 1.45 -18.81
C CYS A 83 5.84 1.85 -17.56
N THR A 84 5.33 3.08 -17.48
CA THR A 84 4.63 3.57 -16.27
C THR A 84 3.33 4.29 -16.61
N ASP A 85 2.42 3.57 -17.28
CA ASP A 85 1.02 4.00 -17.46
C ASP A 85 0.07 3.28 -16.47
N VAL A 86 0.63 2.40 -15.61
CA VAL A 86 -0.11 1.59 -14.64
C VAL A 86 0.42 1.90 -13.23
N VAL A 87 -0.49 2.25 -12.31
CA VAL A 87 -0.17 2.36 -10.88
C VAL A 87 0.11 0.96 -10.33
N GLN A 88 1.27 0.77 -9.73
CA GLN A 88 1.68 -0.52 -9.16
C GLN A 88 1.69 -0.41 -7.64
N LYS A 89 0.90 -1.25 -6.96
CA LYS A 89 0.95 -1.37 -5.49
C LYS A 89 1.69 -2.65 -5.11
N LEU A 90 2.80 -2.51 -4.41
CA LEU A 90 3.60 -3.60 -3.87
C LEU A 90 3.19 -3.83 -2.41
N GLU A 91 2.81 -5.06 -2.10
CA GLU A 91 2.34 -5.49 -0.78
C GLU A 91 3.09 -6.74 -0.34
N TYR A 92 3.17 -6.97 0.97
CA TYR A 92 3.79 -8.17 1.49
C TYR A 92 2.99 -9.41 1.06
N SER A 93 3.70 -10.42 0.56
CA SER A 93 3.16 -11.76 0.38
C SER A 93 4.27 -12.78 0.52
N GLU A 94 3.98 -13.91 1.16
CA GLU A 94 4.92 -15.05 1.25
C GLU A 94 5.29 -15.60 -0.15
N ILE A 95 4.39 -15.45 -1.12
CA ILE A 95 4.55 -15.97 -2.48
C ILE A 95 4.51 -14.80 -3.45
N LYS A 96 5.53 -14.69 -4.31
CA LYS A 96 5.55 -13.69 -5.38
C LYS A 96 4.32 -13.87 -6.28
N SER A 97 3.56 -12.80 -6.46
CA SER A 97 2.33 -12.81 -7.26
C SER A 97 2.12 -11.48 -7.95
N GLU A 98 1.43 -11.50 -9.09
CA GLU A 98 1.06 -10.30 -9.84
C GLU A 98 -0.41 -10.42 -10.24
N ASN A 99 -1.21 -9.44 -9.84
CA ASN A 99 -2.64 -9.40 -10.10
C ASN A 99 -3.00 -8.08 -10.78
N GLN A 100 -3.38 -8.14 -12.06
CA GLN A 100 -3.93 -7.00 -12.78
C GLN A 100 -5.39 -6.81 -12.36
N LEU A 101 -5.70 -5.70 -11.68
CA LEU A 101 -7.05 -5.43 -11.16
C LEU A 101 -7.86 -4.52 -12.10
N SER A 102 -7.19 -3.69 -12.89
CA SER A 102 -7.79 -2.91 -13.96
C SER A 102 -6.71 -2.56 -15.00
N GLU A 103 -7.07 -1.90 -16.10
CA GLU A 103 -6.10 -1.43 -17.10
C GLU A 103 -4.99 -0.56 -16.49
N PHE A 104 -5.32 0.28 -15.51
CA PHE A 104 -4.39 1.28 -14.93
C PHE A 104 -3.90 0.93 -13.53
N TYR A 105 -4.24 -0.26 -13.00
CA TYR A 105 -3.86 -0.65 -11.63
C TYR A 105 -3.51 -2.13 -11.51
N LYS A 106 -2.35 -2.40 -10.92
CA LYS A 106 -1.90 -3.76 -10.59
C LYS A 106 -1.41 -3.86 -9.14
N ARG A 107 -1.59 -5.04 -8.54
CA ARG A 107 -0.97 -5.41 -7.27
C ARG A 107 0.12 -6.44 -7.47
N ILE A 108 1.21 -6.29 -6.72
CA ILE A 108 2.33 -7.21 -6.70
C ILE A 108 2.56 -7.68 -5.25
N GLY A 109 2.48 -8.99 -5.02
CA GLY A 109 2.89 -9.60 -3.76
C GLY A 109 4.39 -9.89 -3.78
N VAL A 110 5.12 -9.46 -2.75
CA VAL A 110 6.57 -9.64 -2.65
C VAL A 110 6.96 -10.07 -1.22
N PRO A 111 7.83 -11.08 -1.06
CA PRO A 111 8.29 -11.54 0.26
C PRO A 111 9.41 -10.65 0.82
N ALA A 112 9.12 -9.34 0.98
CA ALA A 112 10.07 -8.37 1.52
C ALA A 112 9.59 -7.86 2.89
N GLU A 113 10.40 -8.04 3.94
CA GLU A 113 10.04 -7.69 5.32
C GLU A 113 9.59 -6.23 5.50
N ILE A 114 10.19 -5.30 4.76
CA ILE A 114 9.78 -3.88 4.77
C ILE A 114 8.30 -3.71 4.41
N LEU A 115 7.78 -4.57 3.53
CA LEU A 115 6.39 -4.52 3.06
C LEU A 115 5.37 -5.00 4.11
N LYS A 116 5.81 -5.62 5.22
CA LYS A 116 4.93 -5.89 6.36
C LYS A 116 4.51 -4.60 7.08
N SER A 117 5.32 -3.55 6.94
CA SER A 117 5.11 -2.26 7.60
C SER A 117 4.58 -1.18 6.66
N ILE A 118 4.93 -1.25 5.38
CA ILE A 118 4.49 -0.29 4.36
C ILE A 118 3.97 -1.01 3.11
N ALA A 119 3.01 -0.42 2.43
CA ALA A 119 2.69 -0.77 1.05
C ALA A 119 3.29 0.30 0.14
N ILE A 120 4.04 -0.10 -0.89
CA ILE A 120 4.69 0.85 -1.80
C ILE A 120 3.81 1.05 -3.02
N VAL A 121 3.58 2.30 -3.41
CA VAL A 121 2.90 2.63 -4.67
C VAL A 121 3.90 3.28 -5.61
N ASP A 122 4.20 2.61 -6.72
CA ASP A 122 4.87 3.22 -7.87
C ASP A 122 3.82 3.87 -8.76
N THR A 123 3.98 5.17 -9.00
CA THR A 123 3.02 5.96 -9.78
C THR A 123 3.55 6.26 -11.18
N PRO A 124 2.66 6.37 -12.19
CA PRO A 124 2.98 6.97 -13.47
C PRO A 124 3.71 8.30 -13.34
N GLY A 125 4.66 8.57 -14.24
CA GLY A 125 5.30 9.88 -14.24
C GLY A 125 4.28 11.00 -14.47
N THR A 126 4.47 12.13 -13.81
CA THR A 126 3.57 13.31 -13.89
C THR A 126 3.32 13.81 -15.32
N ASN A 127 4.25 13.57 -16.24
CA ASN A 127 4.13 13.93 -17.67
C ASN A 127 3.21 12.99 -18.48
N THR A 128 2.74 11.88 -17.92
CA THR A 128 1.86 10.95 -18.63
C THR A 128 0.38 11.19 -18.34
N ILE A 129 0.04 11.69 -17.14
CA ILE A 129 -1.35 12.03 -16.75
C ILE A 129 -1.92 13.17 -17.62
N ILE A 130 -1.04 14.03 -18.16
CA ILE A 130 -1.42 15.21 -18.97
C ILE A 130 -1.90 14.81 -20.38
N LYS A 131 -1.55 13.62 -20.90
CA LYS A 131 -1.97 13.21 -22.26
C LYS A 131 -3.44 12.78 -22.37
N HIS A 132 -4.18 12.66 -21.27
CA HIS A 132 -5.62 12.40 -21.30
C HIS A 132 -6.49 13.63 -20.95
N HIS A 133 -5.90 14.83 -20.84
CA HIS A 133 -6.65 16.09 -20.61
C HIS A 133 -6.30 17.22 -21.59
N GLN A 134 -5.88 16.90 -22.82
CA GLN A 134 -5.77 17.89 -23.92
C GLN A 134 -6.76 17.63 -25.06
N GLU A 135 -8.02 17.34 -24.72
CA GLU A 135 -9.15 17.52 -25.64
C GLU A 135 -10.27 18.30 -24.94
N ILE A 136 -10.00 19.56 -24.62
CA ILE A 136 -11.05 20.58 -24.57
C ILE A 136 -10.51 21.76 -25.39
N THR A 137 -10.76 21.71 -26.70
CA THR A 137 -10.85 22.90 -27.54
C THR A 137 -12.29 23.36 -27.54
#